data_AF-A0A836S633-F1
#
_entry.id   AF-A0A836S633-F1
#
_cell.length_a   1.000
_cell.length_b   1.000
_cell.length_c   1.000
_cell.angle_alpha   90.00
_cell.angle_beta   90.00
_cell.angle_gamma   90.00
#
_symmetry.space_group_name_H-M   'P 1'
#
loop_
_entity.id
_entity.type
_entity.pdbx_description
1 polymer ?
#
loop_
_entity_poly.entity_id
_entity_poly.type
_entity_poly.pdbx_seq_one_letter_code
_entity_poly.pdbx_strand_id
1 'polypeptide(L)'
;MVHLVGGGHGARLGFGQPHQFGVDDESLLDAVTALSGSGPAYYFLVMEAMQAAGEKLGLDKETARLLTLQTALGAARLALESQDDAATLRQKVTSKGGTTERALDVLQKSGLTQTFEQAMQAAAERARELADELGKN
;
A
#
# COMPACT_ATOMS: atom_id res chain seq x y z
N MET A 1 1.74 12.14 3.73
CA MET A 1 2.19 11.61 5.03
C MET A 1 0.99 11.60 5.94
N VAL A 2 0.70 10.48 6.60
CA VAL A 2 -0.41 10.41 7.55
C VAL A 2 -0.03 11.22 8.78
N HIS A 3 -0.87 12.17 9.16
CA HIS A 3 -0.68 12.94 10.39
C HIS A 3 -1.68 12.44 11.43
N LEU A 4 -1.19 12.08 12.61
CA LEU A 4 -2.01 11.88 13.81
C LEU A 4 -2.42 13.25 14.32
N VAL A 5 -3.73 13.54 14.35
CA VAL A 5 -4.25 14.77 14.95
C VAL A 5 -4.81 14.42 16.32
N GLY A 6 -4.13 14.88 17.38
CA GLY A 6 -4.55 14.67 18.77
C GLY A 6 -5.74 15.56 19.15
N GLY A 7 -6.87 14.96 19.48
CA GLY A 7 -8.03 15.60 20.11
C GLY A 7 -8.80 14.55 20.90
N GLY A 8 -9.06 14.82 22.18
CA GLY A 8 -9.55 13.83 23.14
C GLY A 8 -10.76 13.02 22.65
N HIS A 9 -10.63 11.68 22.75
CA HIS A 9 -11.47 10.59 22.22
C HIS A 9 -11.13 10.22 20.76
N GLY A 10 -10.15 9.32 20.61
CA GLY A 10 -9.80 8.63 19.36
C GLY A 10 -8.69 9.29 18.55
N ALA A 11 -7.74 8.49 18.04
CA ALA A 11 -6.75 8.97 17.09
C ALA A 11 -7.37 9.17 15.71
N ARG A 12 -7.09 10.30 15.06
CA ARG A 12 -7.56 10.59 13.70
C ARG A 12 -6.42 10.51 12.69
N LEU A 13 -6.64 9.79 11.61
CA LEU A 13 -5.71 9.67 10.48
C LEU A 13 -6.21 10.52 9.31
N GLY A 14 -5.36 11.39 8.79
CA GLY A 14 -5.63 12.20 7.60
C GLY A 14 -4.68 11.90 6.44
N PHE A 15 -5.23 11.69 5.24
CA PHE A 15 -4.49 11.50 3.99
C PHE A 15 -4.60 12.73 3.06
N GLY A 16 -4.49 13.96 3.56
CA GLY A 16 -4.57 15.17 2.70
C GLY A 16 -5.83 15.27 1.81
N GLN A 17 -6.87 14.51 2.15
CA GLN A 17 -8.17 14.33 1.49
C GLN A 17 -9.24 14.41 2.59
N PRO A 18 -10.52 14.72 2.29
CA PRO A 18 -11.54 15.00 3.30
C PRO A 18 -11.93 13.81 4.20
N HIS A 19 -11.40 12.62 3.94
CA HIS A 19 -11.70 11.42 4.70
C HIS A 19 -10.77 11.32 5.91
N GLN A 20 -11.34 11.49 7.10
CA GLN A 20 -10.68 11.22 8.37
C GLN A 20 -11.13 9.85 8.86
N PHE A 21 -10.18 9.01 9.26
CA PHE A 21 -10.47 7.73 9.90
C PHE A 21 -10.26 7.89 11.41
N GLY A 22 -11.31 7.65 12.19
CA GLY A 22 -11.21 7.53 13.64
C GLY A 22 -10.89 6.09 14.01
N VAL A 23 -9.97 5.90 14.96
CA VAL A 23 -9.72 4.60 15.57
C VAL A 23 -10.11 4.69 17.04
N ASP A 24 -11.17 3.98 17.40
CA ASP A 24 -11.76 4.00 18.75
C ASP A 24 -11.01 3.09 19.73
N ASP A 25 -10.30 2.08 19.21
CA ASP A 25 -9.49 1.14 19.98
C ASP A 25 -8.00 1.44 19.79
N GLU A 26 -7.35 1.93 20.85
CA GLU A 26 -5.92 2.26 20.83
C GLU A 26 -5.03 1.07 20.47
N SER A 27 -5.49 -0.18 20.68
CA SER A 27 -4.75 -1.38 20.28
C SER A 27 -4.60 -1.55 18.76
N LEU A 28 -5.39 -0.81 17.97
CA LEU A 28 -5.32 -0.81 16.51
C LEU A 28 -4.35 0.23 15.94
N LEU A 29 -3.74 1.09 16.79
CA LEU A 29 -2.82 2.13 16.34
C LEU A 29 -1.54 1.57 15.69
N ASP A 30 -1.07 0.40 16.12
CA ASP A 30 0.07 -0.27 15.51
C ASP A 30 -0.26 -0.78 14.10
N ALA A 31 -1.45 -1.36 13.93
CA ALA A 31 -1.93 -1.84 12.63
C ALA A 31 -2.11 -0.67 11.65
N VAL A 32 -2.65 0.44 12.14
CA VAL A 32 -2.73 1.71 11.41
C VAL A 32 -1.36 2.20 10.99
N THR A 33 -0.37 2.17 11.90
CA THR A 33 0.99 2.63 11.62
C THR A 33 1.65 1.75 10.56
N ALA A 34 1.52 0.44 10.69
CA ALA A 34 2.03 -0.53 9.72
C ALA A 34 1.39 -0.38 8.33
N LEU A 35 0.09 -0.09 8.26
CA LEU A 35 -0.63 0.05 7.00
C LEU A 35 -0.44 1.43 6.35
N SER A 36 -0.46 2.49 7.13
CA SER A 36 -0.62 3.86 6.62
C SER A 36 0.59 4.76 6.86
N GLY A 37 1.33 4.54 7.95
CA GLY A 37 2.60 5.22 8.21
C GLY A 37 3.71 4.68 7.30
N SER A 38 3.88 3.36 7.31
CA SER A 38 4.85 2.65 6.47
C SER A 38 4.34 2.38 5.06
N GLY A 39 3.02 2.38 4.86
CA GLY A 39 2.33 2.10 3.59
C GLY A 39 2.92 2.76 2.34
N PRO A 40 3.14 4.10 2.33
CA PRO A 40 3.71 4.79 1.18
C PRO A 40 5.07 4.22 0.72
N ALA A 41 5.91 3.77 1.65
CA ALA A 41 7.21 3.18 1.31
C ALA A 41 7.04 1.86 0.55
N TYR A 42 6.03 1.05 0.89
CA TYR A 42 5.76 -0.20 0.17
C TYR A 42 5.37 0.09 -1.29
N TYR A 43 4.53 1.09 -1.51
CA TYR A 43 4.16 1.51 -2.86
C TYR A 43 5.35 2.06 -3.64
N PHE A 44 6.21 2.87 -3.02
CA PHE A 44 7.42 3.38 -3.67
C PHE A 44 8.38 2.24 -4.08
N LEU A 45 8.54 1.22 -3.23
CA LEU A 45 9.34 0.04 -3.56
C LEU A 45 8.75 -0.73 -4.76
N VAL A 46 7.43 -0.91 -4.81
CA VAL A 46 6.75 -1.52 -5.97
C VAL A 46 6.96 -0.67 -7.23
N MET A 47 6.84 0.66 -7.13
CA MET A 47 7.06 1.56 -8.25
C MET A 47 8.52 1.48 -8.77
N GLU A 48 9.50 1.47 -7.88
CA GLU A 48 10.92 1.31 -8.23
C GLU A 48 11.14 0.00 -9.00
N ALA A 49 10.60 -1.11 -8.49
CA ALA A 49 10.71 -2.42 -9.14
C ALA A 49 10.04 -2.45 -10.53
N MET A 50 8.85 -1.85 -10.66
CA MET A 50 8.13 -1.76 -11.94
C MET A 50 8.87 -0.90 -12.97
N GLN A 51 9.43 0.23 -12.55
CA GLN A 51 10.22 1.11 -13.42
C GLN A 51 11.46 0.37 -13.95
N ALA A 52 12.23 -0.25 -13.06
CA ALA A 52 13.40 -1.01 -13.43
C ALA A 52 13.08 -2.19 -14.35
N ALA A 53 11.93 -2.86 -14.15
CA ALA A 53 11.46 -3.92 -15.04
C ALA A 53 11.06 -3.36 -16.43
N GLY A 54 10.36 -2.22 -16.48
CA GLY A 54 10.00 -1.54 -17.73
C GLY A 54 11.22 -1.11 -18.53
N GLU A 55 12.25 -0.58 -17.87
CA GLU A 55 13.53 -0.23 -18.50
C GLU A 55 14.22 -1.47 -19.10
N LYS A 56 14.23 -2.60 -18.39
CA LYS A 56 14.77 -3.88 -18.91
C LYS A 56 13.98 -4.43 -20.11
N LEU A 57 12.71 -4.04 -20.25
CA LEU A 57 11.88 -4.36 -21.42
C LEU A 57 12.09 -3.39 -22.59
N GLY A 58 12.95 -2.37 -22.44
CA GLY A 58 13.37 -1.46 -23.50
C GLY A 58 12.74 -0.07 -23.44
N LEU A 59 12.00 0.27 -22.39
CA LEU A 59 11.55 1.64 -22.18
C LEU A 59 12.71 2.53 -21.74
N ASP A 60 12.70 3.81 -22.14
CA ASP A 60 13.56 4.78 -21.51
C ASP A 60 13.09 5.05 -20.06
N LYS A 61 14.02 5.50 -19.22
CA LYS A 61 13.79 5.75 -17.80
C LYS A 61 12.62 6.68 -17.52
N GLU A 62 12.47 7.75 -18.30
CA GLU A 62 11.43 8.74 -18.06
C GLU A 62 10.05 8.18 -18.42
N THR A 63 9.94 7.47 -19.54
CA THR A 63 8.71 6.78 -19.93
C THR A 63 8.34 5.70 -18.92
N ALA A 64 9.28 4.86 -18.47
CA ALA A 64 9.02 3.83 -17.46
C ALA A 64 8.52 4.43 -16.14
N ARG A 65 9.13 5.55 -15.71
CA ARG A 65 8.72 6.33 -14.54
C ARG A 65 7.30 6.87 -14.68
N LEU A 66 7.02 7.60 -15.75
CA LEU A 66 5.71 8.22 -15.97
C LEU A 66 4.60 7.20 -16.08
N LEU A 67 4.80 6.12 -16.85
CA LEU A 67 3.82 5.03 -16.96
C LEU A 67 3.52 4.41 -15.60
N THR A 68 4.56 4.09 -14.82
CA THR A 68 4.39 3.50 -13.48
C THR A 68 3.57 4.41 -12.56
N LEU A 69 3.87 5.72 -12.53
CA LEU A 69 3.15 6.67 -11.69
C LEU A 69 1.69 6.84 -12.11
N GLN A 70 1.42 6.94 -13.41
CA GLN A 70 0.05 7.08 -13.92
C GLN A 70 -0.76 5.80 -13.72
N THR A 71 -0.15 4.62 -13.90
CA THR A 71 -0.80 3.33 -13.61
C THR A 71 -1.18 3.22 -12.13
N ALA A 72 -0.26 3.56 -11.22
CA ALA A 72 -0.54 3.50 -9.80
C ALA A 72 -1.65 4.50 -9.39
N LEU A 73 -1.57 5.75 -9.88
CA LEU A 73 -2.58 6.77 -9.64
C LEU A 73 -3.96 6.35 -10.17
N GLY A 74 -4.01 5.82 -11.40
CA GLY A 74 -5.24 5.36 -12.03
C GLY A 74 -5.87 4.19 -11.28
N ALA A 75 -5.07 3.21 -10.86
CA ALA A 75 -5.55 2.08 -10.07
C ALA A 75 -6.11 2.52 -8.71
N ALA A 76 -5.40 3.41 -8.00
CA ALA A 76 -5.87 3.94 -6.73
C ALA A 76 -7.16 4.76 -6.87
N ARG A 77 -7.27 5.61 -7.90
CA ARG A 77 -8.50 6.36 -8.20
C ARG A 77 -9.67 5.45 -8.51
N LEU A 78 -9.45 4.46 -9.39
CA LEU A 78 -10.48 3.48 -9.72
C LEU A 78 -10.99 2.74 -8.47
N ALA A 79 -10.09 2.37 -7.56
CA ALA A 79 -10.48 1.73 -6.31
C ALA A 79 -11.26 2.66 -5.36
N LEU A 80 -10.89 3.95 -5.29
CA LEU A 80 -11.60 4.94 -4.46
C LEU A 80 -12.99 5.29 -5.00
N GLU A 81 -13.16 5.27 -6.32
CA GLU A 81 -14.40 5.66 -7.01
C GLU A 81 -15.35 4.47 -7.24
N SER A 82 -14.87 3.23 -7.09
CA SER A 82 -15.67 2.02 -7.31
C SER A 82 -16.42 1.57 -6.05
N GLN A 83 -17.55 0.88 -6.28
CA GLN A 83 -18.24 0.10 -5.24
C GLN A 83 -17.69 -1.33 -5.13
N ASP A 84 -16.89 -1.77 -6.10
CA ASP A 84 -16.26 -3.08 -6.08
C ASP A 84 -15.02 -3.08 -5.18
N ASP A 85 -14.74 -4.23 -4.57
CA ASP A 85 -13.48 -4.44 -3.86
C ASP A 85 -12.27 -4.59 -4.82
N ALA A 86 -11.06 -4.49 -4.27
CA ALA A 86 -9.83 -4.59 -5.04
C ALA A 86 -9.67 -5.95 -5.76
N ALA A 87 -10.19 -7.03 -5.18
CA ALA A 87 -10.12 -8.36 -5.78
C ALA A 87 -10.96 -8.44 -7.07
N THR A 88 -12.16 -7.86 -7.02
CA THR A 88 -13.09 -7.74 -8.14
C THR A 88 -12.54 -6.80 -9.21
N LEU A 89 -12.00 -5.64 -8.82
CA LEU A 89 -11.34 -4.72 -9.76
C LEU A 89 -10.16 -5.40 -10.49
N ARG A 90 -9.33 -6.15 -9.76
CA ARG A 90 -8.24 -6.94 -10.35
C ARG A 90 -8.76 -7.98 -11.35
N GLN A 91 -9.85 -8.66 -11.03
CA GLN A 91 -10.49 -9.61 -11.97
C GLN A 91 -11.01 -8.91 -13.22
N LYS A 92 -11.67 -7.75 -13.09
CA LYS A 92 -12.22 -6.98 -14.22
C LYS A 92 -11.15 -6.52 -15.22
N VAL A 93 -9.91 -6.31 -14.78
CA VAL A 93 -8.77 -5.95 -15.66
C VAL A 93 -7.94 -7.16 -16.10
N THR A 94 -8.37 -8.38 -15.80
CA THR A 94 -7.66 -9.62 -16.12
C THR A 94 -8.47 -10.46 -17.10
N SER A 95 -8.02 -10.54 -18.35
CA SER A 95 -8.59 -11.47 -19.34
C SER A 95 -7.94 -12.85 -19.25
N LYS A 96 -8.76 -13.89 -19.40
CA LYS A 96 -8.31 -15.30 -19.42
C LYS A 96 -7.33 -15.52 -20.58
N GLY A 97 -6.18 -16.12 -20.30
CA GLY A 97 -5.09 -16.33 -21.26
C GLY A 97 -4.30 -15.07 -21.62
N GLY A 98 -4.63 -13.92 -21.02
CA GLY A 98 -4.02 -12.62 -21.31
C GLY A 98 -2.66 -12.39 -20.66
N THR A 99 -2.06 -11.24 -20.95
CA THR A 99 -0.77 -10.83 -20.36
C THR A 99 -0.88 -10.59 -18.86
N THR A 100 -1.96 -9.97 -18.40
CA THR A 100 -2.22 -9.69 -16.97
C THR A 100 -2.31 -10.98 -16.16
N GLU A 101 -3.01 -12.00 -16.67
CA GLU A 101 -3.15 -13.30 -15.99
C GLU A 101 -1.77 -13.93 -15.75
N ARG A 102 -0.91 -13.98 -16.78
CA ARG A 102 0.45 -14.53 -16.66
C ARG A 102 1.31 -13.77 -15.66
N ALA A 103 1.22 -12.44 -15.64
CA ALA A 103 1.96 -11.62 -14.69
C ALA A 103 1.49 -11.87 -13.25
N LEU A 104 0.17 -11.92 -13.03
CA LEU A 104 -0.42 -12.19 -11.71
C LEU A 104 -0.07 -13.59 -11.20
N ASP A 105 -0.06 -14.59 -12.07
CA ASP A 105 0.38 -15.96 -11.73
C ASP A 105 1.80 -15.99 -11.17
N VAL A 106 2.73 -15.25 -11.80
CA VAL A 106 4.12 -15.15 -11.32
C VAL A 106 4.17 -14.44 -9.97
N LEU A 107 3.46 -13.31 -9.82
CA LEU A 107 3.45 -12.56 -8.55
C LEU A 107 2.87 -13.38 -7.40
N GLN A 108 1.80 -14.14 -7.64
CA GLN A 108 1.17 -15.00 -6.63
C GLN A 108 2.08 -16.17 -6.25
N LYS A 109 2.64 -16.88 -7.23
CA LYS A 109 3.57 -18.00 -7.00
C LYS A 109 4.85 -17.56 -6.30
N SER A 110 5.25 -16.30 -6.48
CA SER A 110 6.39 -15.70 -5.78
C SER A 110 6.07 -15.30 -4.33
N GLY A 111 4.85 -15.53 -3.85
CA GLY A 111 4.48 -15.29 -2.45
C GLY A 111 4.23 -13.83 -2.10
N LEU A 112 3.79 -13.00 -3.05
CA LEU A 112 3.58 -11.56 -2.82
C LEU A 112 2.66 -11.27 -1.63
N THR A 113 1.53 -11.98 -1.51
CA THR A 113 0.58 -11.79 -0.40
C THR A 113 1.22 -12.09 0.95
N GLN A 114 1.92 -13.22 1.05
CA GLN A 114 2.60 -13.62 2.29
C GLN A 114 3.74 -12.65 2.65
N THR A 115 4.43 -12.11 1.64
CA THR A 115 5.48 -11.11 1.84
C THR A 115 4.92 -9.82 2.44
N PHE A 116 3.77 -9.34 1.96
CA PHE A 116 3.11 -8.16 2.52
C PHE A 116 2.62 -8.39 3.95
N GLU A 117 2.06 -9.57 4.23
CA GLU A 117 1.65 -9.96 5.58
C GLU A 117 2.83 -9.91 6.57
N GLN A 118 3.95 -10.54 6.21
CA GLN A 118 5.16 -10.54 7.04
C GLN A 118 5.74 -9.13 7.22
N ALA A 119 5.79 -8.33 6.15
CA ALA A 119 6.31 -6.97 6.22
C ALA A 119 5.46 -6.07 7.12
N MET A 120 4.13 -6.17 7.02
CA MET A 120 3.22 -5.40 7.87
C MET A 120 3.26 -5.86 9.33
N GLN A 121 3.38 -7.16 9.58
CA GLN A 121 3.55 -7.68 10.93
C GLN A 121 4.85 -7.15 11.57
N ALA A 122 5.96 -7.18 10.84
CA ALA A 122 7.23 -6.64 11.32
C ALA A 122 7.15 -5.13 11.61
N ALA A 123 6.45 -4.37 10.77
CA ALA A 123 6.23 -2.94 11.01
C ALA A 123 5.37 -2.69 12.27
N ALA A 124 4.33 -3.50 12.50
CA ALA A 124 3.47 -3.40 13.68
C ALA A 124 4.22 -3.79 14.96
N GLU A 125 5.04 -4.84 14.91
CA GLU A 125 5.90 -5.25 16.02
C GLU A 125 6.87 -4.14 16.41
N ARG A 126 7.53 -3.50 15.42
CA ARG A 126 8.44 -2.39 15.71
C ARG A 126 7.70 -1.17 16.27
N ALA A 127 6.48 -0.89 15.83
CA ALA A 127 5.67 0.19 16.39
C ALA A 127 5.40 -0.04 17.89
N ARG A 128 5.07 -1.28 18.28
CA ARG A 128 4.91 -1.68 19.69
C ARG A 128 6.18 -1.50 20.51
N GLU A 129 7.30 -1.98 20.00
CA GLU A 129 8.60 -1.84 20.69
C GLU A 129 8.93 -0.37 20.95
N LEU A 130 8.71 0.51 19.97
CA LEU A 130 8.93 1.95 20.11
C LEU A 130 8.00 2.60 21.14
N ALA A 131 6.73 2.20 21.19
CA ALA A 131 5.78 2.68 22.18
C ALA A 131 6.20 2.25 23.61
N ASP A 132 6.63 1.00 23.77
CA ASP A 132 7.14 0.47 25.04
C ASP A 132 8.43 1.16 25.49
N GLU A 133 9.35 1.46 24.56
CA GLU A 133 10.59 2.21 24.84
C GLU A 133 10.29 3.63 25.34
N LEU A 134 9.29 4.30 24.76
CA LEU A 134 8.88 5.66 25.13
C LEU A 134 8.12 5.72 26.45
N GLY A 135 7.29 4.73 26.77
CA GLY A 135 6.53 4.66 28.02
C GLY A 135 7.37 4.30 29.26
N LYS A 136 8.62 3.88 29.07
CA LYS A 136 9.58 3.54 30.14
C LYS A 136 10.44 4.73 30.60
N ASN A 137 10.36 5.88 29.93
CA ASN A 137 11.06 7.13 30.27
C ASN A 137 10.09 8.17 30.86
#